data_AF-A0A3C1DS94-F1
#
_entry.id   AF-A0A3C1DS94-F1
#
_cell.length_a   1.000
_cell.length_b   1.000
_cell.length_c   1.000
_cell.angle_alpha   90.00
_cell.angle_beta   90.00
_cell.angle_gamma   90.00
#
_symmetry.space_group_name_H-M   'P 1'
#
loop_
_entity.id
_entity.type
_entity.pdbx_description
1 polymer ?
#
loop_
_entity_poly.entity_id
_entity_poly.type
_entity_poly.pdbx_seq_one_letter_code
_entity_poly.pdbx_strand_id
1 'polypeptide(L)' 'ASNGAQAAFQRPANRSAIPGLYLVGGSAHPGGGLPLVAMSAGIVADLVGPA' A
#
# COMPACT_ATOMS: atom_id res chain seq x y z
N ALA A 1 5.61 14.16 8.87
CA ALA A 1 5.41 13.09 9.87
C ALA A 1 4.47 12.03 9.29
N SER A 2 4.82 10.75 9.37
CA SER A 2 4.09 9.63 8.74
C SER A 2 2.82 9.18 9.50
N ASN A 3 2.60 9.68 10.72
CA ASN A 3 1.51 9.26 11.62
C ASN A 3 0.54 10.40 12.00
N GLY A 4 0.40 11.43 11.16
CA GLY A 4 -0.61 12.48 11.36
C GLY A 4 -1.99 12.09 10.83
N ALA A 5 -3.05 12.77 11.29
CA ALA A 5 -4.43 12.49 10.86
C ALA A 5 -4.63 12.51 9.33
N GLN A 6 -3.87 13.37 8.63
CA GLN A 6 -3.90 13.49 7.18
C GLN A 6 -2.86 12.62 6.46
N ALA A 7 -1.96 11.95 7.19
CA ALA A 7 -0.89 11.16 6.59
C ALA A 7 -1.44 9.98 5.79
N ALA A 8 -2.66 9.51 6.12
CA ALA A 8 -3.34 8.47 5.37
C ALA A 8 -3.64 8.85 3.91
N PHE A 9 -3.98 10.11 3.66
CA PHE A 9 -4.29 10.61 2.32
C PHE A 9 -3.05 10.91 1.47
N GLN A 10 -1.87 10.92 2.09
CA GLN A 10 -0.59 11.15 1.41
C GLN A 10 0.18 9.85 1.17
N ARG A 11 -0.39 8.68 1.50
CA ARG A 11 0.28 7.40 1.28
C ARG A 11 0.36 7.11 -0.22
N PRO A 12 1.52 6.70 -0.73
CA PRO A 12 1.66 6.29 -2.12
C PRO A 12 0.74 5.11 -2.44
N ALA A 13 0.28 5.06 -3.69
CA ALA A 13 -0.48 3.93 -4.23
C ALA A 13 0.36 2.65 -4.23
N ASN A 14 -0.32 1.50 -4.20
CA ASN A 14 0.33 0.19 -4.23
C ASN A 14 1.07 -0.10 -5.55
N ARG A 15 0.62 0.48 -6.67
CA ARG A 15 1.32 0.44 -7.96
C ARG A 15 2.21 1.66 -8.11
N SER A 16 3.50 1.45 -8.36
CA SER A 16 4.41 2.55 -8.69
C SER A 16 4.35 2.92 -10.18
N ALA A 17 4.95 4.06 -10.54
CA ALA A 17 5.14 4.42 -11.95
C ALA A 17 6.18 3.54 -12.67
N ILE A 18 6.99 2.79 -11.92
CA ILE A 18 7.99 1.86 -12.48
C ILE A 18 7.30 0.51 -12.71
N PRO A 19 7.28 0.00 -13.95
CA PRO A 19 6.66 -1.28 -14.25
C PRO A 19 7.23 -2.42 -13.40
N GLY A 20 6.34 -3.20 -12.77
CA GLY A 20 6.70 -4.33 -11.92
C GLY A 20 7.14 -3.97 -10.49
N LEU A 21 7.22 -2.68 -10.13
CA LEU A 21 7.51 -2.26 -8.77
C LEU A 21 6.20 -1.91 -8.03
N TYR A 22 6.00 -2.56 -6.89
CA TYR A 22 4.84 -2.41 -6.02
C TYR A 22 5.25 -2.01 -4.60
N LEU A 23 4.37 -1.27 -3.93
CA LEU A 23 4.54 -0.86 -2.54
C LEU A 23 3.47 -1.52 -1.69
N VAL A 24 3.87 -2.07 -0.54
CA VAL A 24 2.98 -2.80 0.37
C VAL A 24 3.28 -2.43 1.82
N GLY A 25 2.24 -2.41 2.66
CA GLY A 25 2.36 -2.26 4.10
C GLY A 25 1.93 -0.89 4.62
N GLY A 26 2.32 -0.57 5.86
CA GLY A 26 1.70 0.51 6.64
C GLY A 26 1.94 1.93 6.12
N SER A 27 2.97 2.09 5.29
CA SER A 27 3.32 3.35 4.65
C SER A 27 2.71 3.50 3.26
N ALA A 28 2.10 2.44 2.70
CA ALA A 28 1.39 2.46 1.44
C ALA A 28 -0.13 2.56 1.66
N HIS A 29 -0.89 2.79 0.60
CA HIS A 29 -2.33 2.64 0.63
C HIS A 29 -2.71 1.21 1.13
N PRO A 30 -3.78 1.05 1.94
CA PRO A 30 -4.60 2.09 2.57
C PRO A 30 -3.99 2.68 3.86
N GLY A 31 -3.08 1.95 4.53
CA GLY A 31 -2.41 2.50 5.70
C GLY A 31 -1.81 1.56 6.70
N GLY A 32 -1.41 2.15 7.84
CA GLY A 32 -0.83 1.45 8.99
C GLY A 32 -1.86 0.79 9.90
N GLY A 33 -1.41 -0.21 10.65
CA GLY A 33 -2.26 -1.08 11.47
C GLY A 33 -2.49 -2.43 10.79
N LEU A 34 -2.52 -3.51 11.58
CA LEU A 34 -2.51 -4.89 11.06
C LEU A 34 -3.59 -5.16 9.99
N PRO A 35 -4.86 -4.71 10.15
CA PRO A 35 -5.87 -4.94 9.12
C PRO A 35 -5.57 -4.20 7.81
N LEU A 36 -5.09 -2.96 7.88
CA LEU A 36 -4.78 -2.15 6.71
C LEU A 36 -3.55 -2.68 5.97
N VAL A 37 -2.57 -3.18 6.71
CA VAL A 37 -1.38 -3.85 6.15
C VAL A 37 -1.78 -5.11 5.37
N ALA A 38 -2.68 -5.93 5.92
CA ALA A 38 -3.18 -7.11 5.24
C ALA A 38 -3.96 -6.76 3.96
N MET A 39 -4.81 -5.72 4.01
CA MET A 39 -5.50 -5.22 2.80
C MET A 39 -4.51 -4.71 1.75
N SER A 40 -3.47 -3.97 2.16
CA SER A 40 -2.39 -3.52 1.27
C SER A 40 -1.74 -4.69 0.53
N ALA A 41 -1.48 -5.80 1.24
CA ALA A 41 -0.93 -7.02 0.65
C ALA A 41 -1.89 -7.68 -0.35
N GLY A 42 -3.19 -7.74 -0.03
CA GLY A 42 -4.21 -8.24 -0.96
C GLY A 42 -4.26 -7.45 -2.27
N ILE A 43 -4.26 -6.12 -2.19
CA ILE A 43 -4.24 -5.25 -3.38
C ILE A 43 -3.01 -5.54 -4.25
N VAL A 44 -1.82 -5.66 -3.63
CA VAL A 44 -0.60 -5.96 -4.39
C VAL A 44 -0.64 -7.35 -5.00
N ALA A 45 -1.15 -8.36 -4.30
CA ALA A 45 -1.30 -9.71 -4.83
C ALA A 45 -2.20 -9.71 -6.08
N ASP A 46 -3.33 -9.01 -6.03
CA ASP A 46 -4.25 -8.87 -7.18
C ASP A 46 -3.59 -8.13 -8.35
N LEU A 47 -2.74 -7.13 -8.07
CA LEU A 47 -2.00 -6.38 -9.10
C LEU A 47 -0.88 -7.20 -9.75
N VAL A 48 -0.21 -8.08 -9.00
CA VAL A 48 0.82 -8.99 -9.51
C VAL A 48 0.19 -10.10 -10.34
N GLY A 49 -0.96 -10.62 -9.90
CA GLY A 49 -1.66 -11.71 -10.56
C GLY A 49 -1.16 -13.10 -10.16
N PRO A 50 -1.70 -14.16 -10.77
CA PRO A 50 -1.29 -15.53 -10.50
C PRO A 50 0.17 -15.79 -10.88
N ALA A 51 0.77 -16.79 -10.24
CA ALA A 51 2.09 -17.31 -10.59
C ALA A 51 2.05 -18.16 -11.87
#